data_AF-A0A1Y3C486-F1
#
_entry.id   AF-A0A1Y3C486-F1
#
_cell.length_a   1.000
_cell.length_b   1.000
_cell.length_c   1.000
_cell.angle_alpha   90.00
_cell.angle_beta   90.00
_cell.angle_gamma   90.00
#
_symmetry.space_group_name_H-M   'P 1'
#
loop_
_entity.id
_entity.type
_entity.pdbx_description
1 polymer ?
#
loop_
_entity_poly.entity_id
_entity_poly.type
_entity_poly.pdbx_seq_one_letter_code
_entity_poly.pdbx_strand_id
1 'polypeptide(L)'
;MESIGTPGLYLAFFAMVAVMLIIDFIGFKHKEDQPVKIRSAAYWSIAWVSVSMLFAGGLWLYLQQTAGVALANQKTMEYFAGYLLEKSLAIDNVFVWLMIFAAFAIPPALQRKVLLYGVLGAIVLRTIFIFIGAWFVQEFSWVLYIFGAFLVYTGFKFLKGHEENPNIEDMALLKWLRKHIRITPQLDGHKFFVRQNGVLWATPLFLVLILVEASDVIFAVDSIPAIFAVTSDPFIVLTANLMAILGLRAMFFLLAGAASKMHYLPYGLGIILLFIGFKMLMLDVFHMPIWISLGFIVIVLAITTWLSIRYNKQQE
;
A
#
# COMPACT_ATOMS: atom_id res chain seq x y z
N MET A 1 -8.82 24.60 5.28
CA MET A 1 -8.97 23.77 4.07
C MET A 1 -10.36 23.14 4.08
N GLU A 2 -11.14 23.25 3.01
CA GLU A 2 -12.46 22.61 2.93
C GLU A 2 -12.28 21.13 2.54
N SER A 3 -12.47 20.25 3.52
CA SER A 3 -12.59 18.81 3.31
C SER A 3 -14.01 18.49 2.85
N ILE A 4 -14.17 17.65 1.84
CA ILE A 4 -15.50 17.11 1.49
C ILE A 4 -15.98 16.07 2.50
N GLY A 5 -15.10 15.60 3.39
CA GLY A 5 -15.37 14.54 4.35
C GLY A 5 -16.33 15.00 5.45
N THR A 6 -17.62 14.71 5.27
CA THR A 6 -18.60 14.79 6.37
C THR A 6 -18.54 13.52 7.22
N PRO A 7 -18.91 13.57 8.52
CA PRO A 7 -18.99 12.36 9.34
C PRO A 7 -19.84 11.24 8.70
N GLY A 8 -20.90 11.62 7.98
CA GLY A 8 -21.74 10.68 7.23
C GLY A 8 -21.01 9.99 6.08
N LEU A 9 -20.18 10.71 5.31
CA LEU A 9 -19.38 10.14 4.24
C LEU A 9 -18.29 9.19 4.77
N TYR A 10 -17.61 9.55 5.86
CA TYR A 10 -16.66 8.65 6.51
C TYR A 10 -17.35 7.37 6.99
N LEU A 11 -18.51 7.50 7.65
CA LEU A 11 -19.26 6.35 8.14
C LEU A 11 -19.74 5.45 7.00
N ALA A 12 -20.27 6.03 5.92
CA ALA A 12 -20.67 5.28 4.73
C ALA A 12 -19.48 4.56 4.09
N PHE A 13 -18.33 5.23 3.99
CA PHE A 13 -17.11 4.63 3.46
C PHE A 13 -16.59 3.48 4.33
N PHE A 14 -16.47 3.66 5.65
CA PHE A 14 -16.02 2.59 6.54
C PHE A 14 -17.01 1.42 6.57
N ALA A 15 -18.32 1.67 6.51
CA ALA A 15 -19.32 0.62 6.38
C ALA A 15 -19.12 -0.18 5.10
N MET A 16 -18.89 0.51 3.98
CA MET A 16 -18.57 -0.12 2.70
C MET A 16 -17.27 -0.94 2.78
N VAL A 17 -16.21 -0.40 3.37
CA VAL A 17 -14.93 -1.12 3.59
C VAL A 17 -15.16 -2.36 4.45
N ALA A 18 -15.96 -2.27 5.51
CA ALA A 18 -16.28 -3.41 6.37
C ALA A 18 -17.01 -4.51 5.57
N VAL A 19 -18.01 -4.15 4.76
CA VAL A 19 -18.70 -5.10 3.86
C VAL A 19 -17.72 -5.73 2.88
N MET A 20 -16.82 -4.94 2.29
CA MET A 20 -15.79 -5.42 1.37
C MET A 20 -14.83 -6.39 2.05
N LEU A 21 -14.39 -6.10 3.28
CA LEU A 21 -13.53 -7.00 4.06
C LEU A 21 -14.25 -8.31 4.40
N ILE A 22 -15.55 -8.26 4.69
CA ILE A 22 -16.36 -9.47 4.90
C ILE A 22 -16.44 -10.30 3.60
N ILE A 23 -16.68 -9.66 2.45
CA ILE A 23 -16.67 -10.32 1.14
C ILE A 23 -15.30 -10.92 0.86
N ASP A 24 -14.21 -10.20 1.14
CA ASP A 24 -12.84 -10.68 0.99
C ASP A 24 -12.56 -11.88 1.90
N PHE A 25 -13.06 -11.86 3.13
CA PHE A 25 -12.90 -12.94 4.11
C PHE A 25 -13.63 -14.21 3.67
N ILE A 26 -14.86 -14.07 3.18
CA ILE A 26 -15.74 -15.18 2.80
C ILE A 26 -15.40 -15.70 1.40
N GLY A 27 -15.30 -14.81 0.40
CA GLY A 27 -15.17 -15.16 -1.02
C GLY A 27 -13.84 -15.83 -1.37
N PHE A 28 -12.80 -15.62 -0.58
CA PHE A 28 -11.49 -16.26 -0.74
C PHE A 28 -11.32 -17.52 0.09
N LYS A 29 -12.38 -18.09 0.70
CA LYS A 29 -12.36 -19.43 1.30
C LYS A 29 -12.05 -20.51 0.23
N HIS A 30 -10.80 -20.58 -0.19
CA HIS A 30 -10.21 -21.73 -0.86
C HIS A 30 -9.81 -22.76 0.20
N LYS A 31 -9.85 -24.05 -0.16
CA LYS A 31 -9.37 -25.15 0.68
C LYS A 31 -7.96 -24.82 1.20
N GLU A 32 -7.77 -24.93 2.51
CA GLU A 32 -6.63 -24.38 3.26
C GLU A 32 -5.26 -24.90 2.81
N ASP A 33 -5.21 -25.99 2.03
CA ASP A 33 -3.98 -26.68 1.62
C ASP A 33 -3.56 -26.49 0.15
N GLN A 34 -4.24 -25.65 -0.64
CA GLN A 34 -3.88 -25.45 -2.06
C GLN A 34 -3.37 -24.05 -2.37
N PRO A 35 -2.29 -23.92 -3.18
CA PRO A 35 -1.79 -22.62 -3.62
C PRO A 35 -2.84 -21.91 -4.48
N VAL A 36 -2.93 -20.58 -4.34
CA VAL A 36 -3.88 -19.76 -5.11
C VAL A 36 -3.47 -19.77 -6.58
N LYS A 37 -4.39 -20.20 -7.46
CA LYS A 37 -4.17 -20.16 -8.92
C LYS A 37 -4.05 -18.70 -9.38
N ILE A 38 -3.03 -18.38 -10.18
CA ILE A 38 -2.80 -17.04 -10.75
C ILE A 38 -4.06 -16.47 -11.43
N ARG A 39 -4.80 -17.31 -12.19
CA ARG A 39 -6.06 -16.89 -12.83
C ARG A 39 -7.11 -16.38 -11.83
N SER A 40 -7.28 -17.09 -10.70
CA SER A 40 -8.21 -16.68 -9.65
C SER A 40 -7.76 -15.37 -9.00
N ALA A 41 -6.47 -15.22 -8.74
CA ALA A 41 -5.91 -13.98 -8.22
C ALA A 41 -6.09 -12.80 -9.20
N ALA A 42 -6.04 -13.06 -10.52
CA ALA A 42 -6.29 -12.06 -11.57
C ALA A 42 -7.73 -11.55 -11.55
N TYR A 43 -8.72 -12.47 -11.51
CA TYR A 43 -10.13 -12.09 -11.43
C TYR A 43 -10.44 -11.28 -10.17
N TRP A 44 -9.88 -11.68 -9.03
CA TRP A 44 -10.04 -10.93 -7.79
C TRP A 44 -9.38 -9.55 -7.85
N SER A 45 -8.17 -9.44 -8.42
CA SER A 45 -7.51 -8.15 -8.62
C SER A 45 -8.35 -7.22 -9.51
N ILE A 46 -8.89 -7.74 -10.62
CA ILE A 46 -9.79 -6.98 -11.50
C ILE A 46 -11.04 -6.54 -10.74
N ALA A 47 -11.67 -7.43 -9.96
CA ALA A 47 -12.85 -7.09 -9.17
C ALA A 47 -12.57 -5.95 -8.18
N TRP A 48 -11.42 -5.98 -7.49
CA TRP A 48 -11.02 -4.91 -6.57
C TRP A 48 -10.77 -3.58 -7.28
N VAL A 49 -10.10 -3.61 -8.43
CA VAL A 49 -9.93 -2.41 -9.26
C VAL A 49 -11.29 -1.86 -9.71
N SER A 50 -12.19 -2.72 -10.21
CA SER A 50 -13.54 -2.31 -10.63
C SER A 50 -14.32 -1.67 -9.50
N VAL A 51 -14.24 -2.23 -8.29
CA VAL A 51 -14.86 -1.66 -7.09
C VAL A 51 -14.33 -0.26 -6.78
N SER A 52 -13.01 -0.06 -6.84
CA SER A 52 -12.40 1.27 -6.67
C SER A 52 -12.86 2.27 -7.74
N MET A 53 -12.99 1.82 -9.00
CA MET A 53 -13.51 2.66 -10.09
C MET A 53 -14.99 3.02 -9.89
N LEU A 54 -15.81 2.06 -9.41
CA LEU A 54 -17.21 2.30 -9.09
C LEU A 54 -17.36 3.28 -7.92
N PHE A 55 -16.51 3.17 -6.90
CA PHE A 55 -16.46 4.15 -5.82
C PHE A 55 -16.14 5.55 -6.36
N ALA A 56 -15.15 5.69 -7.25
CA ALA A 56 -14.82 6.97 -7.88
C ALA A 56 -16.00 7.57 -8.65
N GLY A 57 -16.73 6.75 -9.41
CA GLY A 57 -17.93 7.15 -10.14
C GLY A 57 -19.07 7.54 -9.18
N GLY A 58 -19.29 6.78 -8.12
CA GLY A 58 -20.27 7.09 -7.08
C GLY A 58 -19.96 8.39 -6.34
N LEU A 59 -18.69 8.62 -6.01
CA LEU A 59 -18.21 9.87 -5.42
C LEU A 59 -18.44 11.05 -6.36
N TRP A 60 -18.15 10.89 -7.65
CA TRP A 60 -18.38 11.93 -8.65
C TRP A 60 -19.86 12.30 -8.77
N LEU A 61 -20.75 11.30 -8.86
CA LEU A 61 -22.21 11.51 -8.92
C LEU A 61 -22.73 12.21 -7.67
N TYR A 62 -22.26 11.81 -6.49
CA TYR A 62 -22.62 12.45 -5.23
C TYR A 62 -22.18 13.92 -5.20
N LEU A 63 -20.90 14.19 -5.51
CA LEU A 63 -20.36 15.55 -5.50
C LEU A 63 -20.99 16.45 -6.58
N GLN A 64 -21.32 15.88 -7.74
CA GLN A 64 -22.03 16.62 -8.78
C GLN A 64 -23.36 17.16 -8.26
N GLN A 65 -24.10 16.37 -7.49
CA GLN A 65 -25.41 16.75 -6.94
C GLN A 65 -25.28 17.72 -5.76
N THR A 66 -24.28 17.56 -4.90
CA THR A 66 -24.18 18.33 -3.64
C THR A 66 -23.34 19.60 -3.75
N ALA A 67 -22.30 19.61 -4.59
CA ALA A 67 -21.29 20.67 -4.63
C ALA A 67 -20.99 21.17 -6.06
N GLY A 68 -21.52 20.50 -7.09
CA GLY A 68 -21.38 20.88 -8.49
C GLY A 68 -20.27 20.16 -9.25
N VAL A 69 -20.34 20.25 -10.58
CA VAL A 69 -19.50 19.49 -11.52
C VAL A 69 -18.01 19.83 -11.39
N ALA A 70 -17.66 21.10 -11.13
CA ALA A 70 -16.27 21.53 -11.05
C ALA A 70 -15.54 20.85 -9.88
N LEU A 71 -16.14 20.85 -8.69
CA LEU A 71 -15.56 20.20 -7.52
C LEU A 71 -15.54 18.67 -7.67
N ALA A 72 -16.61 18.09 -8.22
CA ALA A 72 -16.67 16.66 -8.50
C ALA A 72 -15.52 16.22 -9.41
N ASN A 73 -15.27 16.93 -10.51
CA ASN A 73 -14.15 16.67 -11.42
C ASN A 73 -12.80 16.75 -10.70
N GLN A 74 -12.58 17.80 -9.91
CA GLN A 74 -11.32 17.99 -9.19
C GLN A 74 -11.07 16.85 -8.19
N LYS A 75 -12.04 16.57 -7.31
CA LYS A 75 -11.88 15.59 -6.22
C LYS A 75 -11.78 14.15 -6.74
N THR A 76 -12.50 13.83 -7.81
CA THR A 76 -12.37 12.51 -8.46
C THR A 76 -11.03 12.36 -9.18
N MET A 77 -10.49 13.43 -9.79
CA MET A 77 -9.12 13.41 -10.33
C MET A 77 -8.06 13.24 -9.25
N GLU A 78 -8.21 13.95 -8.11
CA GLU A 78 -7.36 13.77 -6.93
C GLU A 78 -7.42 12.32 -6.43
N TYR A 79 -8.62 11.73 -6.37
CA TYR A 79 -8.82 10.32 -6.00
C TYR A 79 -8.08 9.37 -6.95
N PHE A 80 -8.22 9.55 -8.28
CA PHE A 80 -7.54 8.67 -9.24
C PHE A 80 -6.03 8.79 -9.16
N ALA A 81 -5.50 10.01 -9.04
CA ALA A 81 -4.07 10.25 -8.90
C ALA A 81 -3.53 9.63 -7.60
N GLY A 82 -4.22 9.83 -6.48
CA GLY A 82 -3.88 9.21 -5.20
C GLY A 82 -4.00 7.69 -5.24
N TYR A 83 -5.06 7.14 -5.84
CA TYR A 83 -5.28 5.70 -5.94
C TYR A 83 -4.19 5.03 -6.78
N LEU A 84 -3.83 5.59 -7.94
CA LEU A 84 -2.77 5.02 -8.77
C LEU A 84 -1.40 5.14 -8.10
N LEU A 85 -1.12 6.25 -7.44
CA LEU A 85 0.11 6.44 -6.67
C LEU A 85 0.23 5.37 -5.57
N GLU A 86 -0.79 5.24 -4.72
CA GLU A 86 -0.83 4.27 -3.64
C GLU A 86 -0.82 2.84 -4.15
N LYS A 87 -1.51 2.54 -5.26
CA LYS A 87 -1.51 1.21 -5.87
C LYS A 87 -0.13 0.82 -6.40
N SER A 88 0.63 1.80 -6.87
CA SER A 88 1.99 1.59 -7.38
C SER A 88 2.97 1.33 -6.24
N LEU A 89 2.91 2.15 -5.19
CA LEU A 89 3.73 1.98 -3.99
C LEU A 89 3.39 0.68 -3.25
N ALA A 90 2.13 0.25 -3.27
CA ALA A 90 1.73 -1.03 -2.71
C ALA A 90 2.37 -2.25 -3.40
N ILE A 91 2.84 -2.13 -4.65
CA ILE A 91 3.63 -3.20 -5.30
C ILE A 91 4.97 -3.38 -4.59
N ASP A 92 5.61 -2.29 -4.18
CA ASP A 92 6.88 -2.33 -3.45
C ASP A 92 6.72 -3.01 -2.08
N ASN A 93 5.62 -2.69 -1.40
CA ASN A 93 5.24 -3.34 -0.14
C ASN A 93 5.15 -4.86 -0.30
N VAL A 94 4.57 -5.33 -1.41
CA VAL A 94 4.47 -6.77 -1.72
C VAL A 94 5.84 -7.42 -1.87
N PHE A 95 6.83 -6.75 -2.47
CA PHE A 95 8.19 -7.30 -2.56
C PHE A 95 8.83 -7.48 -1.18
N VAL A 96 8.67 -6.50 -0.29
CA VAL A 96 9.15 -6.64 1.09
C VAL A 96 8.44 -7.78 1.81
N TRP A 97 7.14 -7.97 1.59
CA TRP A 97 6.41 -9.10 2.15
C TRP A 97 6.95 -10.44 1.64
N LEU A 98 7.26 -10.55 0.35
CA LEU A 98 7.89 -11.74 -0.22
C LEU A 98 9.25 -12.03 0.42
N MET A 99 10.08 -11.01 0.62
CA MET A 99 11.38 -11.14 1.29
C MET A 99 11.23 -11.60 2.74
N ILE A 100 10.29 -11.03 3.49
CA ILE A 100 10.00 -11.46 4.88
C ILE A 100 9.53 -12.92 4.89
N PHE A 101 8.58 -13.29 4.02
CA PHE A 101 8.09 -14.68 3.99
C PHE A 101 9.17 -15.68 3.58
N ALA A 102 10.05 -15.30 2.65
CA ALA A 102 11.19 -16.12 2.24
C ALA A 102 12.20 -16.29 3.39
N ALA A 103 12.55 -15.20 4.09
CA ALA A 103 13.50 -15.23 5.20
C ALA A 103 13.05 -16.15 6.35
N PHE A 104 11.74 -16.20 6.63
CA PHE A 104 11.16 -17.07 7.67
C PHE A 104 10.63 -18.41 7.13
N ALA A 105 10.86 -18.72 5.85
CA ALA A 105 10.39 -19.92 5.16
C ALA A 105 8.89 -20.22 5.40
N ILE A 106 8.05 -19.18 5.34
CA ILE A 106 6.61 -19.31 5.63
C ILE A 106 5.90 -20.03 4.48
N PRO A 107 5.23 -21.18 4.73
CA PRO A 107 4.50 -21.91 3.72
C PRO A 107 3.37 -21.06 3.09
N PRO A 108 3.07 -21.21 1.79
CA PRO A 108 2.04 -20.42 1.09
C PRO A 108 0.66 -20.42 1.78
N ALA A 109 0.27 -21.54 2.39
CA ALA A 109 -0.99 -21.65 3.14
C ALA A 109 -1.05 -20.68 4.34
N LEU A 110 0.09 -20.45 5.01
CA LEU A 110 0.19 -19.55 6.15
C LEU A 110 0.35 -18.08 5.74
N GLN A 111 0.96 -17.81 4.57
CA GLN A 111 1.09 -16.44 4.04
C GLN A 111 -0.27 -15.77 3.90
N ARG A 112 -1.29 -16.50 3.39
CA ARG A 112 -2.66 -15.98 3.28
C ARG A 112 -3.20 -15.45 4.60
N LYS A 113 -2.95 -16.17 5.69
CA LYS A 113 -3.39 -15.78 7.02
C LYS A 113 -2.69 -14.49 7.45
N VAL A 114 -1.37 -14.43 7.32
CA VAL A 114 -0.62 -13.21 7.66
C VAL A 114 -1.09 -12.03 6.83
N LEU A 115 -1.27 -12.18 5.52
CA LEU A 115 -1.75 -11.11 4.63
C LEU A 115 -3.13 -10.58 5.03
N LEU A 116 -4.01 -11.45 5.51
CA LEU A 116 -5.35 -11.07 5.95
C LEU A 116 -5.29 -10.17 7.18
N TYR A 117 -4.56 -10.58 8.22
CA TYR A 117 -4.36 -9.74 9.40
C TYR A 117 -3.52 -8.51 9.08
N GLY A 118 -2.55 -8.66 8.18
CA GLY A 118 -1.69 -7.61 7.63
C GLY A 118 -2.46 -6.47 7.00
N VAL A 119 -3.43 -6.79 6.15
CA VAL A 119 -4.30 -5.78 5.53
C VAL A 119 -5.19 -5.09 6.58
N LEU A 120 -5.72 -5.84 7.56
CA LEU A 120 -6.53 -5.25 8.62
C LEU A 120 -5.73 -4.27 9.48
N GLY A 121 -4.50 -4.65 9.88
CA GLY A 121 -3.62 -3.77 10.64
C GLY A 121 -3.18 -2.56 9.83
N ALA A 122 -2.79 -2.76 8.56
CA ALA A 122 -2.47 -1.67 7.64
C ALA A 122 -3.61 -0.65 7.50
N ILE A 123 -4.87 -1.10 7.35
CA ILE A 123 -6.03 -0.20 7.28
C ILE A 123 -6.11 0.67 8.54
N VAL A 124 -5.96 0.08 9.73
CA VAL A 124 -6.03 0.81 11.01
C VAL A 124 -4.86 1.79 11.14
N LEU A 125 -3.63 1.31 10.95
CA LEU A 125 -2.42 2.11 11.10
C LEU A 125 -2.39 3.26 10.11
N ARG A 126 -2.72 3.02 8.84
CA ARG A 126 -2.78 4.08 7.83
C ARG A 126 -3.89 5.08 8.10
N THR A 127 -5.06 4.64 8.56
CA THR A 127 -6.11 5.58 8.97
C THR A 127 -5.58 6.53 10.04
N ILE A 128 -4.88 6.01 11.05
CA ILE A 128 -4.25 6.82 12.11
C ILE A 128 -3.21 7.78 11.52
N PHE A 129 -2.26 7.28 10.72
CA PHE A 129 -1.20 8.12 10.15
C PHE A 129 -1.73 9.18 9.17
N ILE A 130 -2.78 8.88 8.40
CA ILE A 130 -3.41 9.84 7.49
C ILE A 130 -4.05 10.98 8.28
N PHE A 131 -4.77 10.68 9.36
CA PHE A 131 -5.34 11.75 10.20
C PHE A 131 -4.28 12.56 10.93
N ILE A 132 -3.22 11.90 11.43
CA ILE A 132 -2.07 12.59 12.02
C ILE A 132 -1.40 13.49 10.97
N GLY A 133 -1.11 12.97 9.78
CA GLY A 133 -0.49 13.70 8.68
C GLY A 133 -1.36 14.86 8.20
N ALA A 134 -2.67 14.67 8.10
CA ALA A 134 -3.62 15.72 7.76
C ALA A 134 -3.60 16.85 8.79
N TRP A 135 -3.58 16.50 10.07
CA TRP A 135 -3.46 17.48 11.15
C TRP A 135 -2.12 18.25 11.08
N PHE A 136 -1.00 17.56 10.85
CA PHE A 136 0.30 18.20 10.65
C PHE A 136 0.31 19.16 9.46
N VAL A 137 -0.24 18.76 8.31
CA VAL A 137 -0.27 19.60 7.10
C VAL A 137 -1.17 20.82 7.29
N GLN A 138 -2.26 20.69 8.04
CA GLN A 138 -3.16 21.80 8.34
C GLN A 138 -2.51 22.85 9.25
N GLU A 139 -1.76 22.41 10.26
CA GLU A 139 -1.12 23.31 11.23
C GLU A 139 0.22 23.87 10.71
N PHE A 140 0.97 23.06 9.98
CA PHE A 140 2.34 23.34 9.55
C PHE A 140 2.49 23.20 8.04
N SER A 141 2.05 24.18 7.26
CA SER A 141 2.16 24.16 5.79
C SER A 141 3.60 23.93 5.29
N TRP A 142 4.61 24.41 6.03
CA TRP A 142 6.02 24.21 5.71
C TRP A 142 6.49 22.75 5.80
N VAL A 143 5.72 21.88 6.48
CA VAL A 143 6.00 20.43 6.54
C VAL A 143 6.01 19.79 5.16
N LEU A 144 5.26 20.37 4.20
CA LEU A 144 5.23 19.88 2.83
C LEU A 144 6.61 19.99 2.16
N TYR A 145 7.44 20.97 2.54
CA TYR A 145 8.81 21.08 2.05
C TYR A 145 9.72 19.98 2.61
N ILE A 146 9.57 19.63 3.89
CA ILE A 146 10.28 18.48 4.47
C ILE A 146 9.89 17.21 3.73
N PHE A 147 8.58 17.00 3.56
CA PHE A 147 8.03 15.88 2.83
C PHE A 147 8.57 15.83 1.40
N GLY A 148 8.62 16.96 0.68
CA GLY A 148 9.17 17.04 -0.66
C GLY A 148 10.66 16.66 -0.71
N ALA A 149 11.47 17.21 0.21
CA ALA A 149 12.89 16.88 0.29
C ALA A 149 13.12 15.40 0.62
N PHE A 150 12.30 14.85 1.52
CA PHE A 150 12.32 13.44 1.88
C PHE A 150 11.97 12.53 0.70
N LEU A 151 10.94 12.85 -0.08
CA LEU A 151 10.56 12.11 -1.28
C LEU A 151 11.64 12.17 -2.38
N VAL A 152 12.31 13.31 -2.53
CA VAL A 152 13.44 13.42 -3.46
C VAL A 152 14.59 12.50 -3.01
N TYR A 153 14.89 12.49 -1.72
CA TYR A 153 15.91 11.61 -1.15
C TYR A 153 15.57 10.13 -1.34
N THR A 154 14.35 9.71 -1.01
CA THR A 154 13.92 8.31 -1.16
C THR A 154 13.86 7.93 -2.63
N GLY A 155 13.30 8.77 -3.50
CA GLY A 155 13.29 8.55 -4.95
C GLY A 155 14.69 8.33 -5.53
N PHE A 156 15.68 9.12 -5.11
CA PHE A 156 17.07 8.92 -5.51
C PHE A 156 17.68 7.61 -5.00
N LYS A 157 17.34 7.21 -3.77
CA LYS A 157 17.74 5.92 -3.21
C LYS A 157 17.17 4.75 -4.01
N PHE A 158 15.91 4.83 -4.45
CA PHE A 158 15.29 3.84 -5.33
C PHE A 158 16.01 3.74 -6.69
N LEU A 159 16.44 4.87 -7.27
CA LEU A 159 17.18 4.87 -8.55
C LEU A 159 18.58 4.28 -8.46
N LYS A 160 19.25 4.42 -7.31
CA LYS A 160 20.57 3.79 -7.08
C LYS A 160 20.51 2.27 -6.99
N GLY A 161 19.30 1.69 -6.98
CA GLY A 161 19.07 0.27 -6.79
C GLY A 161 19.06 -0.10 -5.30
N HIS A 162 18.39 -1.22 -4.98
CA HIS A 162 18.53 -1.85 -3.69
C HIS A 162 19.93 -2.48 -3.59
N GLU A 163 20.93 -1.72 -3.19
CA GLU A 163 22.18 -2.33 -2.74
C GLU A 163 21.88 -3.19 -1.51
N GLU A 164 22.15 -4.48 -1.67
CA GLU A 164 22.03 -5.59 -0.72
C GLU A 164 20.61 -5.94 -0.28
N ASN A 165 20.22 -7.21 -0.53
CA ASN A 165 19.10 -7.85 0.16
C ASN A 165 19.24 -7.56 1.65
N PRO A 166 18.39 -6.72 2.27
CA PRO A 166 18.49 -6.45 3.69
C PRO A 166 18.33 -7.80 4.36
N ASN A 167 19.36 -8.28 5.04
CA ASN A 167 19.27 -9.53 5.74
C ASN A 167 18.20 -9.33 6.82
N ILE A 168 16.98 -9.80 6.57
CA ILE A 168 15.81 -9.56 7.44
C ILE A 168 16.13 -10.04 8.87
N GLU A 169 16.98 -11.06 8.97
CA GLU A 169 17.49 -11.61 10.23
C GLU A 169 18.32 -10.61 11.05
N ASP A 170 18.94 -9.63 10.40
CA ASP A 170 19.78 -8.62 11.04
C ASP A 170 19.03 -7.33 11.43
N MET A 171 17.75 -7.21 11.05
CA MET A 171 16.94 -6.05 11.37
C MET A 171 16.92 -5.77 12.88
N ALA A 172 17.18 -4.51 13.24
CA ALA A 172 17.15 -4.05 14.63
C ALA A 172 15.83 -4.39 15.32
N LEU A 173 14.71 -4.29 14.59
CA LEU A 173 13.38 -4.66 15.06
C LEU A 173 13.30 -6.15 15.42
N LEU A 174 13.83 -7.05 14.57
CA LEU A 174 13.81 -8.48 14.86
C LEU A 174 14.68 -8.84 16.06
N LYS A 175 15.87 -8.25 16.18
CA LYS A 175 16.74 -8.42 17.36
C LYS A 175 16.06 -7.93 18.63
N TRP A 176 15.35 -6.80 18.57
CA TRP A 176 14.57 -6.26 19.67
C TRP A 176 13.42 -7.20 20.06
N LEU A 177 12.64 -7.70 19.09
CA LEU A 177 11.55 -8.64 19.32
C LEU A 177 12.04 -9.95 19.94
N ARG A 178 13.14 -10.51 19.42
CA ARG A 178 13.76 -11.74 19.96
C ARG A 178 14.25 -11.58 21.40
N LYS A 179 14.61 -10.36 21.81
CA LYS A 179 15.05 -10.06 23.17
C LYS A 179 13.87 -9.85 24.14
N HIS A 180 12.75 -9.31 23.66
CA HIS A 180 11.61 -8.92 24.52
C HIS A 180 10.45 -9.91 24.51
N ILE A 181 10.34 -10.77 23.48
CA ILE A 181 9.25 -11.72 23.32
C ILE A 181 9.81 -13.15 23.37
N ARG A 182 9.09 -14.04 24.05
CA ARG A 182 9.39 -15.49 24.07
C ARG A 182 8.90 -16.10 22.76
N ILE A 183 9.83 -16.65 21.96
CA ILE A 183 9.53 -17.14 20.61
C ILE A 183 9.80 -18.63 20.53
N THR A 184 8.89 -19.39 19.91
CA THR A 184 9.11 -20.81 19.67
C THR A 184 10.14 -21.05 18.56
N PRO A 185 10.93 -22.13 18.62
CA PRO A 185 11.94 -22.40 17.59
C PRO A 185 11.33 -22.79 16.23
N GLN A 186 10.12 -23.36 16.21
CA GLN A 186 9.42 -23.77 15.00
C GLN A 186 8.00 -23.19 14.91
N LEU A 187 7.43 -23.25 13.70
CA LEU A 187 6.03 -22.98 13.43
C LEU A 187 5.13 -24.05 14.08
N ASP A 188 4.02 -23.62 14.69
CA ASP A 188 2.97 -24.51 15.24
C ASP A 188 1.69 -24.32 14.42
N GLY A 189 1.74 -24.85 13.18
CA GLY A 189 0.65 -24.76 12.21
C GLY A 189 0.19 -23.31 11.99
N HIS A 190 -1.11 -23.06 12.18
CA HIS A 190 -1.72 -21.74 11.98
C HIS A 190 -1.71 -20.84 13.23
N LYS A 191 -1.15 -21.25 14.36
CA LYS A 191 -1.28 -20.50 15.62
C LYS A 191 -0.27 -19.36 15.68
N PHE A 192 -0.72 -18.17 16.10
CA PHE A 192 0.17 -17.04 16.40
C PHE A 192 0.80 -17.14 17.78
N PHE A 193 0.09 -17.77 18.72
CA PHE A 193 0.54 -17.98 20.08
C PHE A 193 0.28 -19.42 20.50
N VAL A 194 1.19 -19.96 21.29
CA VAL A 194 1.08 -21.30 21.87
C VAL A 194 1.41 -21.24 23.35
N ARG A 195 0.69 -22.02 24.15
CA ARG A 195 1.01 -22.18 25.56
C ARG A 195 1.87 -23.42 25.74
N GLN A 196 3.09 -23.22 26.23
CA GLN A 196 4.00 -24.31 26.60
C GLN A 196 4.41 -24.10 28.06
N ASN A 197 4.23 -25.13 28.90
CA ASN A 197 4.53 -25.09 30.34
C ASN A 197 3.85 -23.92 31.08
N GLY A 198 2.57 -23.65 30.79
CA GLY A 198 1.80 -22.57 31.42
C GLY A 198 2.15 -21.14 30.94
N VAL A 199 3.16 -21.00 30.10
CA VAL A 199 3.63 -19.71 29.56
C VAL A 199 3.15 -19.53 28.12
N LEU A 200 2.76 -18.31 27.77
CA LEU A 200 2.42 -17.94 26.39
C LEU A 200 3.70 -17.63 25.59
N TRP A 201 3.86 -18.30 24.45
CA TRP A 201 4.94 -18.11 23.49
C TRP A 201 4.38 -17.60 22.18
N ALA A 202 5.07 -16.65 21.55
CA ALA A 202 4.80 -16.22 20.19
C ALA A 202 5.43 -17.20 19.20
N THR A 203 4.72 -17.51 18.12
CA THR A 203 5.28 -18.32 17.04
C THR A 203 6.00 -17.43 16.02
N PRO A 204 6.88 -17.97 15.16
CA PRO A 204 7.47 -17.21 14.05
C PRO A 204 6.42 -16.55 13.15
N LEU A 205 5.21 -17.14 13.05
CA LEU A 205 4.10 -16.58 12.28
C LEU A 205 3.64 -15.21 12.82
N PHE A 206 3.65 -15.02 14.15
CA PHE A 206 3.30 -13.75 14.77
C PHE A 206 4.40 -12.70 14.56
N LEU A 207 5.66 -13.11 14.61
CA LEU A 207 6.78 -12.22 14.29
C LEU A 207 6.69 -11.70 12.86
N VAL A 208 6.40 -12.59 11.91
CA VAL A 208 6.22 -12.23 10.51
C VAL A 208 5.07 -11.24 10.34
N LEU A 209 3.95 -11.43 11.07
CA LEU A 209 2.86 -10.44 11.07
C LEU A 209 3.35 -9.07 11.56
N ILE A 210 4.10 -9.01 12.67
CA ILE A 210 4.66 -7.73 13.16
C ILE A 210 5.59 -7.10 12.13
N LEU A 211 6.45 -7.88 11.47
CA LEU A 211 7.37 -7.36 10.46
C LEU A 211 6.64 -6.84 9.23
N VAL A 212 5.56 -7.51 8.82
CA VAL A 212 4.67 -7.06 7.73
C VAL A 212 4.02 -5.72 8.10
N GLU A 213 3.44 -5.60 9.29
CA GLU A 213 2.85 -4.34 9.78
C GLU A 213 3.89 -3.23 9.90
N ALA A 214 5.06 -3.52 10.48
CA ALA A 214 6.15 -2.56 10.61
C ALA A 214 6.67 -2.10 9.25
N SER A 215 6.73 -3.00 8.26
CA SER A 215 7.08 -2.61 6.89
C SER A 215 6.05 -1.66 6.31
N ASP A 216 4.74 -1.90 6.51
CA ASP A 216 3.70 -0.97 6.02
C ASP A 216 3.81 0.42 6.69
N VAL A 217 4.15 0.47 7.99
CA VAL A 217 4.43 1.74 8.67
C VAL A 217 5.62 2.47 8.03
N ILE A 218 6.71 1.75 7.74
CA ILE A 218 7.89 2.32 7.07
C ILE A 218 7.50 2.85 5.69
N PHE A 219 6.70 2.11 4.92
CA PHE A 219 6.21 2.55 3.62
C PHE A 219 5.24 3.73 3.69
N ALA A 220 4.43 3.81 4.74
CA ALA A 220 3.55 4.94 4.98
C ALA A 220 4.34 6.25 5.18
N VAL A 221 5.59 6.19 5.64
CA VAL A 221 6.47 7.35 5.74
C VAL A 221 6.75 7.96 4.36
N ASP A 222 6.82 7.15 3.29
CA ASP A 222 6.99 7.64 1.92
C ASP A 222 5.64 7.96 1.27
N SER A 223 4.66 7.07 1.43
CA SER A 223 3.40 7.15 0.68
C SER A 223 2.49 8.28 1.16
N ILE A 224 2.45 8.57 2.46
CA ILE A 224 1.57 9.59 3.03
C ILE A 224 2.00 11.00 2.61
N PRO A 225 3.29 11.40 2.73
CA PRO A 225 3.79 12.63 2.12
C PRO A 225 3.45 12.76 0.64
N ALA A 226 3.64 11.67 -0.13
CA ALA A 226 3.44 11.69 -1.57
C ALA A 226 1.96 11.93 -1.96
N ILE A 227 1.01 11.31 -1.26
CA ILE A 227 -0.42 11.55 -1.52
C ILE A 227 -0.87 12.95 -1.06
N PHE A 228 -0.27 13.52 -0.01
CA PHE A 228 -0.54 14.90 0.40
C PHE A 228 -0.05 15.95 -0.63
N ALA A 229 0.91 15.59 -1.49
CA ALA A 229 1.30 16.41 -2.65
C ALA A 229 0.31 16.33 -3.83
N VAL A 230 -0.60 15.35 -3.81
CA VAL A 230 -1.72 15.23 -4.77
C VAL A 230 -2.93 15.98 -4.25
N THR A 231 -3.30 15.78 -2.99
CA THR A 231 -4.45 16.43 -2.36
C THR A 231 -4.25 16.59 -0.87
N SER A 232 -4.70 17.72 -0.33
CA SER A 232 -4.74 17.97 1.11
C SER A 232 -6.08 17.57 1.75
N ASP A 233 -6.99 16.97 0.98
CA ASP A 233 -8.29 16.51 1.47
C ASP A 233 -8.15 15.15 2.17
N PRO A 234 -8.31 15.08 3.50
CA PRO A 234 -8.08 13.85 4.25
C PRO A 234 -9.04 12.72 3.86
N PHE A 235 -10.24 13.06 3.38
CA PHE A 235 -11.19 12.05 2.90
C PHE A 235 -10.72 11.42 1.60
N ILE A 236 -10.24 12.22 0.65
CA ILE A 236 -9.69 11.69 -0.60
C ILE A 236 -8.42 10.86 -0.33
N VAL A 237 -7.52 11.36 0.53
CA VAL A 237 -6.31 10.64 0.95
C VAL A 237 -6.68 9.29 1.54
N LEU A 238 -7.60 9.26 2.52
CA LEU A 238 -8.03 8.03 3.19
C LEU A 238 -8.68 7.05 2.20
N THR A 239 -9.62 7.53 1.40
CA THR A 239 -10.40 6.66 0.51
C THR A 239 -9.55 6.05 -0.59
N ALA A 240 -8.68 6.85 -1.22
CA ALA A 240 -7.75 6.37 -2.25
C ALA A 240 -6.77 5.34 -1.68
N ASN A 241 -6.22 5.61 -0.50
CA ASN A 241 -5.24 4.75 0.15
C ASN A 241 -5.86 3.40 0.59
N LEU A 242 -7.03 3.43 1.26
CA LEU A 242 -7.70 2.21 1.68
C LEU A 242 -8.20 1.40 0.46
N MET A 243 -8.73 2.04 -0.58
CA MET A 243 -9.13 1.35 -1.82
C MET A 243 -7.95 0.73 -2.56
N ALA A 244 -6.75 1.33 -2.50
CA ALA A 244 -5.56 0.77 -3.11
C ALA A 244 -5.08 -0.52 -2.41
N ILE A 245 -5.20 -0.57 -1.07
CA ILE A 245 -4.81 -1.73 -0.25
C ILE A 245 -5.88 -2.82 -0.28
N LEU A 246 -7.15 -2.47 -0.45
CA LEU A 246 -8.20 -3.45 -0.71
C LEU A 246 -7.82 -4.24 -1.98
N GLY A 247 -7.72 -5.57 -1.83
CA GLY A 247 -7.23 -6.47 -2.88
C GLY A 247 -5.73 -6.71 -2.92
N LEU A 248 -4.95 -6.14 -1.99
CA LEU A 248 -3.50 -6.38 -1.88
C LEU A 248 -3.16 -7.87 -1.70
N ARG A 249 -4.02 -8.64 -1.04
CA ARG A 249 -3.86 -10.10 -0.93
C ARG A 249 -3.96 -10.80 -2.29
N ALA A 250 -4.91 -10.43 -3.15
CA ALA A 250 -5.03 -10.99 -4.49
C ALA A 250 -3.83 -10.58 -5.36
N MET A 251 -3.41 -9.33 -5.23
CA MET A 251 -2.25 -8.77 -5.90
C MET A 251 -0.94 -9.44 -5.46
N PHE A 252 -0.78 -9.75 -4.17
CA PHE A 252 0.34 -10.52 -3.64
C PHE A 252 0.47 -11.85 -4.36
N PHE A 253 -0.60 -12.63 -4.51
CA PHE A 253 -0.53 -13.92 -5.18
C PHE A 253 -0.29 -13.82 -6.70
N LEU A 254 -0.74 -12.73 -7.33
CA LEU A 254 -0.37 -12.43 -8.72
C LEU A 254 1.11 -12.13 -8.87
N LEU A 255 1.62 -11.26 -7.99
CA LEU A 255 2.99 -10.78 -8.03
C LEU A 255 3.97 -11.84 -7.54
N ALA A 256 3.64 -12.68 -6.58
CA ALA A 256 4.51 -13.78 -6.14
C ALA A 256 4.93 -14.67 -7.32
N GLY A 257 4.04 -14.89 -8.30
CA GLY A 257 4.35 -15.64 -9.53
C GLY A 257 5.02 -14.82 -10.63
N ALA A 258 5.00 -13.49 -10.53
CA ALA A 258 5.55 -12.55 -11.51
C ALA A 258 6.73 -11.71 -10.96
N ALA A 259 7.14 -11.94 -9.71
CA ALA A 259 8.06 -11.08 -8.98
C ALA A 259 9.44 -11.05 -9.64
N SER A 260 9.90 -12.21 -10.12
CA SER A 260 11.15 -12.31 -10.91
C SER A 260 11.08 -11.55 -12.24
N LYS A 261 9.88 -11.27 -12.75
CA LYS A 261 9.64 -10.61 -14.04
C LYS A 261 9.54 -9.09 -13.95
N MET A 262 9.52 -8.51 -12.75
CA MET A 262 9.23 -7.09 -12.50
C MET A 262 10.48 -6.28 -12.10
N HIS A 263 11.59 -6.47 -12.84
CA HIS A 263 12.90 -5.91 -12.49
C HIS A 263 12.95 -4.37 -12.50
N TYR A 264 12.24 -3.70 -13.41
CA TYR A 264 12.34 -2.24 -13.56
C TYR A 264 11.34 -1.45 -12.72
N LEU A 265 10.47 -2.13 -11.97
CA LEU A 265 9.41 -1.45 -11.23
C LEU A 265 9.93 -0.55 -10.10
N PRO A 266 10.94 -0.94 -9.29
CA PRO A 266 11.49 -0.04 -8.26
C PRO A 266 12.04 1.26 -8.85
N TYR A 267 12.67 1.21 -10.04
CA TYR A 267 13.13 2.40 -10.74
C TYR A 267 11.96 3.31 -11.15
N GLY A 268 10.85 2.72 -11.63
CA GLY A 268 9.63 3.47 -11.93
C GLY A 268 9.07 4.22 -10.72
N LEU A 269 9.04 3.55 -9.57
CA LEU A 269 8.63 4.17 -8.31
C LEU A 269 9.59 5.30 -7.90
N GLY A 270 10.91 5.10 -8.03
CA GLY A 270 11.89 6.15 -7.78
C GLY A 270 11.69 7.40 -8.63
N ILE A 271 11.40 7.23 -9.93
CA ILE A 271 11.07 8.34 -10.84
C ILE A 271 9.80 9.07 -10.40
N ILE A 272 8.76 8.34 -10.00
CA ILE A 272 7.50 8.92 -9.51
C ILE A 272 7.73 9.71 -8.22
N LEU A 273 8.48 9.15 -7.26
CA LEU A 273 8.80 9.80 -5.99
C LEU A 273 9.62 11.08 -6.19
N LEU A 274 10.64 11.04 -7.07
CA LEU A 274 11.40 12.25 -7.43
C LEU A 274 10.48 13.32 -8.01
N PHE A 275 9.66 12.96 -8.99
CA PHE A 275 8.75 13.91 -9.63
C PHE A 275 7.77 14.55 -8.62
N ILE A 276 7.16 13.74 -7.75
CA ILE A 276 6.24 14.23 -6.73
C ILE A 276 6.97 15.08 -5.68
N GLY A 277 8.16 14.65 -5.24
CA GLY A 277 8.99 15.40 -4.30
C GLY A 277 9.39 16.78 -4.85
N PHE A 278 9.83 16.84 -6.11
CA PHE A 278 10.12 18.12 -6.78
C PHE A 278 8.88 19.00 -6.93
N LYS A 279 7.73 18.43 -7.33
CA LYS A 279 6.46 19.16 -7.37
C LYS A 279 6.13 19.77 -6.01
N MET A 280 6.32 19.00 -4.94
CA MET A 280 6.05 19.42 -3.57
C MET A 280 7.01 20.52 -3.09
N LEU A 281 8.27 20.50 -3.51
CA LEU A 281 9.24 21.57 -3.24
C LEU A 281 8.95 22.85 -4.04
N MET A 282 8.18 22.76 -5.12
CA MET A 282 7.82 23.89 -5.99
C MET A 282 6.41 24.44 -5.73
N LEU A 283 5.75 24.05 -4.64
CA LEU A 283 4.35 24.40 -4.35
C LEU A 283 4.07 25.92 -4.45
N ASP A 284 4.95 26.77 -3.92
CA ASP A 284 4.77 28.23 -3.95
C ASP A 284 5.15 28.89 -5.29
N VAL A 285 5.87 28.17 -6.16
CA VAL A 285 6.40 28.71 -7.43
C VAL A 285 5.56 28.28 -8.62
N PHE A 286 5.06 27.04 -8.62
CA PHE A 286 4.35 26.46 -9.75
C PHE A 286 3.24 25.50 -9.30
N HIS A 287 1.99 25.90 -9.53
CA HIS A 287 0.83 25.05 -9.29
C HIS A 287 0.64 24.11 -10.49
N MET A 288 1.25 22.93 -10.43
CA MET A 288 1.12 21.93 -11.48
C MET A 288 -0.29 21.32 -11.52
N PRO A 289 -0.97 21.35 -12.69
CA PRO A 289 -2.25 20.69 -12.85
C PRO A 289 -2.19 19.18 -12.54
N ILE A 290 -3.18 18.66 -11.81
CA ILE A 290 -3.23 17.26 -11.37
C ILE A 290 -3.19 16.28 -12.54
N TRP A 291 -3.80 16.61 -13.68
CA TRP A 291 -3.82 15.75 -14.87
C TRP A 291 -2.42 15.50 -15.45
N ILE A 292 -1.48 16.45 -15.30
CA ILE A 292 -0.08 16.27 -15.69
C ILE A 292 0.58 15.25 -14.76
N SER A 293 0.37 15.39 -13.44
CA SER A 293 0.90 14.43 -12.46
C SER A 293 0.33 13.02 -12.69
N LEU A 294 -0.97 12.91 -12.93
CA LEU A 294 -1.64 11.65 -13.23
C LEU A 294 -1.07 11.03 -14.52
N GLY A 295 -0.97 11.81 -15.59
CA GLY A 295 -0.41 11.36 -16.87
C GLY A 295 1.03 10.88 -16.73
N PHE A 296 1.86 11.61 -15.98
CA PHE A 296 3.23 11.22 -15.68
C PHE A 296 3.30 9.88 -14.96
N ILE A 297 2.52 9.68 -13.90
CA ILE A 297 2.45 8.41 -13.15
C ILE A 297 2.07 7.27 -14.09
N VAL A 298 1.01 7.42 -14.88
CA VAL A 298 0.54 6.39 -15.82
C VAL A 298 1.61 6.03 -16.84
N ILE A 299 2.28 7.05 -17.42
CA ILE A 299 3.33 6.85 -18.43
C ILE A 299 4.52 6.09 -17.84
N VAL A 300 5.00 6.49 -16.66
CA VAL A 300 6.15 5.84 -16.01
C VAL A 300 5.82 4.38 -15.66
N LEU A 301 4.64 4.10 -15.12
CA LEU A 301 4.20 2.74 -14.81
C LEU A 301 4.05 1.88 -16.06
N ALA A 302 3.47 2.43 -17.13
CA ALA A 302 3.30 1.72 -18.39
C ALA A 302 4.65 1.37 -19.01
N ILE A 303 5.60 2.32 -19.06
CA ILE A 303 6.95 2.11 -19.61
C ILE A 303 7.71 1.07 -18.78
N THR A 304 7.74 1.22 -17.45
CA THR A 304 8.50 0.33 -16.56
C THR A 304 7.94 -1.09 -16.55
N THR A 305 6.61 -1.23 -16.58
CA THR A 305 5.95 -2.54 -16.69
C THR A 305 6.25 -3.18 -18.05
N TRP A 306 6.15 -2.42 -19.14
CA TRP A 306 6.46 -2.92 -20.49
C TRP A 306 7.93 -3.36 -20.63
N LEU A 307 8.87 -2.55 -20.13
CA LEU A 307 10.29 -2.89 -20.10
C LEU A 307 10.56 -4.15 -19.28
N SER A 308 9.91 -4.29 -18.11
CA SER A 308 10.05 -5.46 -17.24
C SER A 308 9.58 -6.74 -17.96
N ILE A 309 8.42 -6.69 -18.63
CA ILE A 309 7.89 -7.82 -19.41
C ILE A 309 8.84 -8.17 -20.57
N ARG A 310 9.38 -7.16 -21.27
CA ARG A 310 10.29 -7.37 -22.41
C ARG A 310 11.62 -8.00 -21.99
N TYR A 311 12.20 -7.53 -20.88
CA TYR A 311 13.42 -8.08 -20.32
C TYR A 311 13.26 -9.56 -19.98
N ASN A 312 12.14 -9.93 -19.34
CA ASN A 312 11.89 -11.31 -18.99
C ASN A 312 11.67 -12.22 -20.21
N LYS A 313 11.11 -11.71 -21.32
CA LYS A 313 10.98 -12.46 -22.59
C LYS A 313 12.31 -12.70 -23.30
N GLN A 314 13.36 -11.95 -22.98
CA GLN A 314 14.69 -12.12 -23.58
C GLN A 314 15.56 -13.13 -22.81
N GLN A 315 15.15 -13.49 -21.59
CA GLN A 315 15.84 -14.47 -20.75
C GLN A 315 15.19 -15.87 -20.75
N GLU A 316 13.97 -15.98 -21.25
CA GLU A 316 13.29 -17.25 -21.59
C GLU A 316 13.69 -17.71 -23.01
#